data_AF-A0A4U8SK28-F1
#
_entry.id   AF-A0A4U8SK28-F1
#
_cell.length_a   1.000
_cell.length_b   1.000
_cell.length_c   1.000
_cell.angle_alpha   90.00
_cell.angle_beta   90.00
_cell.angle_gamma   90.00
#
_symmetry.space_group_name_H-M   'P 1'
#
loop_
_entity.id
_entity.type
_entity.pdbx_description
1 polymer ?
#
loop_
_entity_poly.entity_id
_entity_poly.type
_entity_poly.pdbx_seq_one_letter_code
_entity_poly.pdbx_strand_id
1 'polypeptide(L)'
;MRVLILFCFVFCMQLWSNDLENTLKTLNLPIATQEALKSAMAEYYTEKLIYQQNSDRIRNRLLQDLKNDVKVDLGEYEQAFKEVSEEYIQARIAFYCAVAKILDKTSMNELLEKILE
;
A
#
# COMPACT_ATOMS: atom_id res chain seq x y z
N MET A 1 5.55 21.96 7.38
CA MET A 1 6.68 21.03 7.15
C MET A 1 6.38 19.58 7.52
N ARG A 2 5.72 19.28 8.65
CA ARG A 2 5.40 17.89 9.05
C ARG A 2 4.47 17.15 8.08
N VAL A 3 3.47 17.83 7.52
CA VAL A 3 2.50 17.23 6.58
C VAL A 3 3.16 16.78 5.26
N LEU A 4 4.10 17.56 4.73
CA LEU A 4 4.85 17.22 3.52
C LEU A 4 5.73 15.96 3.68
N ILE A 5 6.27 15.75 4.89
CA ILE A 5 7.10 14.57 5.19
C ILE A 5 6.24 13.31 5.24
N LEU A 6 5.05 13.37 5.84
CA LEU A 6 4.08 12.27 5.83
C LEU A 6 3.64 11.89 4.41
N PHE A 7 3.35 12.89 3.55
CA PHE A 7 3.01 12.64 2.15
C PHE A 7 4.18 12.00 1.38
N CYS A 8 5.42 12.44 1.58
CA CYS A 8 6.59 11.79 0.98
C CYS A 8 6.76 10.35 1.47
N PHE A 9 6.58 10.07 2.75
CA PHE A 9 6.70 8.71 3.29
C PHE A 9 5.63 7.78 2.71
N VAL A 10 4.38 8.24 2.59
CA VAL A 10 3.29 7.46 1.97
C VAL A 10 3.54 7.24 0.47
N PHE A 11 4.07 8.24 -0.24
CA PHE A 11 4.37 8.14 -1.67
C PHE A 11 5.56 7.21 -1.97
N CYS A 12 6.67 7.34 -1.21
CA CYS A 12 7.80 6.40 -1.27
C CYS A 12 7.37 4.97 -0.93
N MET A 13 6.45 4.84 0.03
CA MET A 13 5.83 3.57 0.35
C MET A 13 5.01 3.01 -0.84
N GLN A 14 4.16 3.80 -1.50
CA GLN A 14 3.39 3.30 -2.65
C GLN A 14 4.26 2.80 -3.82
N LEU A 15 5.39 3.46 -4.11
CA LEU A 15 6.32 3.03 -5.16
C LEU A 15 6.91 1.64 -4.87
N TRP A 16 7.41 1.43 -3.65
CA TRP A 16 7.96 0.14 -3.21
C TRP A 16 6.96 -1.03 -3.21
N SER A 17 5.66 -0.74 -3.09
CA SER A 17 4.62 -1.78 -3.23
C SER A 17 4.51 -2.30 -4.65
N ASN A 18 4.59 -1.41 -5.64
CA ASN A 18 4.48 -1.80 -7.04
C ASN A 18 5.73 -2.57 -7.48
N ASP A 19 6.90 -2.23 -6.94
CA ASP A 19 8.15 -2.93 -7.24
C ASP A 19 8.13 -4.37 -6.70
N LEU A 20 7.75 -4.60 -5.44
CA LEU A 20 7.64 -5.98 -4.90
C LEU A 20 6.64 -6.83 -5.69
N GLU A 21 5.45 -6.30 -5.97
CA GLU A 21 4.40 -7.02 -6.72
C GLU A 21 4.87 -7.39 -8.12
N ASN A 22 5.46 -6.44 -8.85
CA ASN A 22 5.88 -6.67 -10.23
C ASN A 22 7.05 -7.63 -10.27
N THR A 23 8.02 -7.49 -9.35
CA THR A 23 9.17 -8.37 -9.26
C THR A 23 8.75 -9.81 -8.90
N LEU A 24 7.79 -9.99 -7.98
CA LEU A 24 7.25 -11.33 -7.66
C LEU A 24 6.72 -12.06 -8.89
N LYS A 25 6.08 -11.35 -9.84
CA LYS A 25 5.56 -11.93 -11.09
C LYS A 25 6.68 -12.36 -12.06
N THR A 26 7.89 -11.85 -11.89
CA THR A 26 9.04 -12.16 -12.76
C THR A 26 9.88 -13.34 -12.27
N LEU A 27 9.70 -13.77 -11.02
CA LEU A 27 10.45 -14.88 -10.45
C LEU A 27 9.98 -16.22 -11.01
N ASN A 28 10.92 -17.10 -11.30
CA ASN A 28 10.60 -18.46 -11.74
C ASN A 28 10.36 -19.37 -10.53
N LEU A 29 9.14 -19.33 -10.00
CA LEU A 29 8.76 -20.04 -8.77
C LEU A 29 8.00 -21.34 -9.07
N PRO A 30 8.04 -22.35 -8.16
CA PRO A 30 7.17 -23.52 -8.25
C PRO A 30 5.68 -23.15 -8.26
N ILE A 31 4.85 -23.92 -8.98
CA ILE A 31 3.41 -23.64 -9.14
C ILE A 31 2.70 -23.45 -7.78
N ALA A 32 2.96 -24.32 -6.81
CA ALA A 32 2.35 -24.22 -5.48
C ALA A 32 2.72 -22.91 -4.76
N THR A 33 3.96 -22.45 -4.90
CA THR A 33 4.42 -21.16 -4.35
C THR A 33 3.76 -19.98 -5.07
N GLN A 34 3.61 -20.06 -6.38
CA GLN A 34 2.90 -19.04 -7.17
C GLN A 34 1.42 -18.92 -6.76
N GLU A 35 0.74 -20.04 -6.51
CA GLU A 35 -0.65 -20.05 -6.05
C GLU A 35 -0.80 -19.41 -4.67
N ALA A 36 0.09 -19.75 -3.72
CA ALA A 36 0.11 -19.13 -2.40
C ALA A 36 0.36 -17.62 -2.48
N LEU A 37 1.30 -17.18 -3.32
CA LEU A 37 1.55 -15.76 -3.56
C LEU A 37 0.35 -15.05 -4.18
N LYS A 38 -0.34 -15.67 -5.15
CA LYS A 38 -1.55 -15.10 -5.75
C LYS A 38 -2.64 -14.83 -4.71
N SER A 39 -2.84 -15.74 -3.76
CA SER A 39 -3.80 -15.53 -2.67
C SER A 39 -3.42 -14.33 -1.82
N ALA A 40 -2.15 -14.26 -1.37
CA ALA A 40 -1.66 -13.15 -0.56
C ALA A 40 -1.72 -11.80 -1.31
N MET A 41 -1.44 -11.81 -2.62
CA MET A 41 -1.56 -10.63 -3.49
C MET A 41 -3.02 -10.19 -3.65
N ALA A 42 -3.95 -11.13 -3.80
CA ALA A 42 -5.37 -10.82 -3.93
C ALA A 42 -5.92 -10.12 -2.68
N GLU A 43 -5.61 -10.65 -1.49
CA GLU A 43 -5.98 -10.03 -0.21
C GLU A 43 -5.40 -8.61 -0.11
N TYR A 44 -4.12 -8.44 -0.43
CA TYR A 44 -3.48 -7.13 -0.44
C TYR A 44 -4.11 -6.14 -1.45
N TYR A 45 -4.50 -6.58 -2.64
CA TYR A 45 -5.14 -5.69 -3.61
C TYR A 45 -6.54 -5.26 -3.22
N THR A 46 -7.29 -6.14 -2.53
CA THR A 46 -8.58 -5.75 -1.96
C THR A 46 -8.38 -4.59 -0.98
N GLU A 47 -7.41 -4.71 -0.06
CA GLU A 47 -7.11 -3.65 0.90
C GLU A 47 -6.58 -2.37 0.23
N LYS A 48 -5.70 -2.50 -0.78
CA LYS A 48 -5.21 -1.37 -1.58
C LYS A 48 -6.34 -0.62 -2.28
N LEU A 49 -7.32 -1.34 -2.83
CA LEU A 49 -8.48 -0.75 -3.49
C LEU A 49 -9.37 -0.01 -2.48
N ILE A 50 -9.63 -0.62 -1.31
CA ILE A 50 -10.39 0.00 -0.23
C ILE A 50 -9.73 1.31 0.22
N TYR A 51 -8.41 1.28 0.44
CA TYR A 51 -7.61 2.47 0.77
C TYR A 51 -7.79 3.58 -0.28
N GLN A 52 -7.68 3.25 -1.56
CA GLN A 52 -7.82 4.23 -2.66
C GLN A 52 -9.22 4.84 -2.67
N GLN A 53 -10.26 4.02 -2.59
CA GLN A 53 -11.66 4.47 -2.57
C GLN A 53 -11.96 5.38 -1.37
N ASN A 54 -11.49 4.99 -0.18
CA ASN A 54 -11.67 5.77 1.04
C ASN A 54 -10.91 7.11 0.98
N SER A 55 -9.67 7.09 0.51
CA SER A 55 -8.86 8.31 0.32
C SER A 55 -9.51 9.26 -0.68
N ASP A 56 -10.02 8.74 -1.79
CA ASP A 56 -10.74 9.54 -2.80
C ASP A 56 -12.03 10.13 -2.24
N ARG A 57 -12.77 9.37 -1.42
CA ARG A 57 -13.98 9.85 -0.75
C ARG A 57 -13.66 11.01 0.20
N ILE A 58 -12.63 10.88 1.03
CA ILE A 58 -12.20 11.93 1.96
C ILE A 58 -11.77 13.19 1.19
N ARG A 59 -10.94 13.02 0.15
CA ARG A 59 -10.50 14.13 -0.73
C ARG A 59 -11.69 14.84 -1.37
N ASN A 60 -12.62 14.09 -1.96
CA ASN A 60 -13.76 14.66 -2.66
C ASN A 60 -14.68 15.44 -1.71
N ARG A 61 -14.86 14.95 -0.48
CA ARG A 61 -15.59 15.66 0.57
C ARG A 61 -14.90 16.98 0.95
N LEU A 62 -13.58 16.95 1.18
CA LEU A 62 -12.79 18.16 1.47
C LEU A 62 -12.95 19.21 0.36
N LEU A 63 -12.82 18.79 -0.90
CA LEU A 63 -12.96 19.70 -2.05
C LEU A 63 -14.38 20.28 -2.16
N GLN A 64 -15.41 19.51 -1.82
CA GLN A 64 -16.79 20.00 -1.79
C GLN A 64 -17.02 21.02 -0.68
N ASP A 65 -16.51 20.76 0.53
CA ASP A 65 -16.65 21.70 1.65
C ASP A 65 -15.92 23.02 1.36
N LEU A 66 -14.69 22.95 0.81
CA LEU A 66 -13.95 24.12 0.34
C LEU A 66 -14.68 24.89 -0.76
N LYS A 67 -15.31 24.19 -1.71
CA LYS A 67 -16.08 24.81 -2.80
C LYS A 67 -17.33 25.54 -2.28
N ASN A 68 -17.97 25.00 -1.25
CA ASN A 68 -19.23 25.52 -0.70
C ASN A 68 -19.03 26.58 0.40
N ASP A 69 -17.79 27.05 0.60
CA ASP A 69 -17.40 28.01 1.64
C ASP A 69 -17.82 27.56 3.06
N VAL A 70 -17.87 26.24 3.27
CA VAL A 70 -18.08 25.64 4.59
C VAL A 70 -16.79 25.86 5.39
N LYS A 71 -16.90 26.23 6.67
CA LYS A 71 -15.74 26.32 7.56
C LYS A 71 -15.12 24.92 7.70
N VAL A 72 -14.03 24.70 6.98
CA VAL A 72 -13.29 23.43 6.98
C VAL A 72 -12.41 23.34 8.23
N ASP A 73 -12.63 22.30 9.04
CA ASP A 73 -11.65 21.88 10.04
C ASP A 73 -10.66 20.90 9.40
N LEU A 74 -9.47 21.39 9.07
CA LEU A 74 -8.42 20.57 8.46
C LEU A 74 -7.95 19.44 9.38
N GLY A 75 -8.12 19.56 10.70
CA GLY A 75 -7.75 18.52 11.66
C GLY A 75 -8.59 17.25 11.52
N GLU A 76 -9.89 17.40 11.24
CA GLU A 76 -10.77 16.25 10.99
C GLU A 76 -10.38 15.49 9.73
N TYR A 77 -10.02 16.21 8.67
CA TYR A 77 -9.56 15.61 7.41
C TYR A 77 -8.20 14.95 7.55
N GLU A 78 -7.26 15.57 8.26
CA GLU A 78 -5.96 14.98 8.57
C GLU A 78 -6.12 13.66 9.34
N GLN A 79 -6.98 13.65 10.36
CA GLN A 79 -7.28 12.44 11.14
C GLN A 79 -7.92 11.34 10.28
N ALA A 80 -8.89 11.69 9.44
CA ALA A 80 -9.54 10.72 8.54
C ALA A 80 -8.55 10.10 7.53
N PHE A 81 -7.64 10.90 6.96
CA PHE A 81 -6.59 10.38 6.09
C PHE A 81 -5.61 9.49 6.84
N LYS A 82 -5.26 9.86 8.08
CA LYS A 82 -4.36 9.07 8.92
C LYS A 82 -4.92 7.69 9.22
N GLU A 83 -6.20 7.60 9.63
CA GLU A 83 -6.86 6.33 9.94
C GLU A 83 -6.83 5.37 8.74
N VAL A 84 -7.26 5.86 7.56
CA VAL A 84 -7.24 5.07 6.32
C VAL A 84 -5.82 4.68 5.91
N SER A 85 -4.83 5.56 6.13
CA SER A 85 -3.44 5.25 5.86
C SER A 85 -2.86 4.20 6.81
N GLU A 86 -3.24 4.21 8.09
CA GLU A 86 -2.76 3.25 9.08
C GLU A 86 -3.23 1.83 8.73
N GLU A 87 -4.51 1.66 8.36
CA GLU A 87 -5.06 0.38 7.89
C GLU A 87 -4.29 -0.16 6.68
N TYR A 88 -4.04 0.70 5.68
CA TYR A 88 -3.29 0.31 4.48
C TYR A 88 -1.84 -0.08 4.79
N ILE A 89 -1.17 0.65 5.68
CA ILE A 89 0.20 0.31 6.11
C ILE A 89 0.22 -1.06 6.80
N GLN A 90 -0.75 -1.36 7.65
CA GLN A 90 -0.86 -2.66 8.31
C GLN A 90 -1.09 -3.80 7.30
N ALA A 91 -2.01 -3.62 6.36
CA ALA A 91 -2.26 -4.59 5.29
C ALA A 91 -1.00 -4.86 4.45
N ARG A 92 -0.23 -3.81 4.16
CA ARG A 92 1.01 -3.94 3.41
C ARG A 92 2.12 -4.66 4.18
N ILE A 93 2.29 -4.37 5.46
CA ILE A 93 3.22 -5.11 6.32
C ILE A 93 2.82 -6.59 6.37
N ALA A 94 1.53 -6.88 6.53
CA ALA A 94 1.01 -8.25 6.52
C ALA A 94 1.34 -8.97 5.20
N PHE A 95 1.16 -8.30 4.06
CA PHE A 95 1.54 -8.83 2.75
C PHE A 95 3.04 -9.16 2.67
N TYR A 96 3.92 -8.26 3.10
CA TYR A 96 5.37 -8.49 3.07
C TYR A 96 5.78 -9.66 3.98
N CYS A 97 5.18 -9.74 5.17
CA CYS A 97 5.37 -10.88 6.07
C CYS A 97 4.85 -12.19 5.46
N ALA A 98 3.74 -12.17 4.71
CA ALA A 98 3.21 -13.34 4.03
C ALA A 98 4.16 -13.82 2.93
N VAL A 99 4.66 -12.91 2.09
CA VAL A 99 5.67 -13.20 1.06
C VAL A 99 6.91 -13.85 1.68
N ALA A 100 7.40 -13.33 2.81
CA ALA A 100 8.55 -13.90 3.52
C ALA A 100 8.32 -15.27 4.14
N LYS A 101 7.07 -15.66 4.40
CA LYS A 101 6.72 -17.01 4.86
C LYS A 101 6.54 -17.99 3.69
N ILE A 102 6.14 -17.50 2.52
CA ILE A 102 5.86 -18.32 1.33
C ILE A 102 7.15 -18.63 0.56
N LEU A 103 8.04 -17.65 0.42
CA LEU A 103 9.29 -17.82 -0.30
C LEU A 103 10.34 -18.51 0.56
N ASP A 104 11.13 -19.38 -0.07
CA ASP A 104 12.35 -19.88 0.54
C ASP A 104 13.44 -18.79 0.55
N LYS A 105 14.55 -19.08 1.22
CA LYS A 105 15.66 -18.12 1.38
C LYS A 105 16.28 -17.72 0.02
N THR A 106 16.35 -18.64 -0.93
CA THR A 106 16.98 -18.39 -2.24
C THR A 106 16.10 -17.46 -3.08
N SER A 107 14.81 -17.79 -3.21
CA SER A 107 13.84 -16.96 -3.92
C SER A 107 13.63 -15.60 -3.26
N MET A 108 13.71 -15.53 -1.93
CA MET A 108 13.67 -14.24 -1.23
C MET A 108 14.89 -13.38 -1.54
N ASN A 109 16.09 -13.95 -1.59
CA ASN A 109 17.28 -13.19 -1.96
C ASN A 109 17.19 -12.66 -3.39
N GLU A 110 16.74 -13.49 -4.34
CA GLU A 110 16.53 -13.07 -5.74
C GLU A 110 15.49 -11.95 -5.85
N LEU A 111 14.41 -12.02 -5.06
CA LEU A 111 13.40 -10.97 -4.98
C LEU A 111 13.99 -9.64 -4.51
N LEU A 112 14.80 -9.68 -3.44
CA LEU A 112 15.41 -8.48 -2.87
C LEU A 112 16.46 -7.88 -3.79
N GLU A 113 17.29 -8.69 -4.45
CA GLU A 113 18.27 -8.22 -5.43
C GLU A 113 17.58 -7.45 -6.56
N LYS A 114 16.53 -8.01 -7.16
CA LYS A 114 15.77 -7.37 -8.24
C LYS A 114 15.02 -6.08 -7.85
N ILE A 115 14.74 -5.88 -6.55
CA ILE A 115 14.07 -4.65 -6.05
C ILE A 115 15.09 -3.54 -5.77
N LEU A 116 16.33 -3.93 -5.46
CA LEU A 116 17.42 -3.01 -5.14
C LEU A 116 18.25 -2.58 -6.36
N GLU A 117 18.05 -3.24 -7.51
CA GLU A 117 18.53 -2.82 -8.84
C GLU A 117 17.80 -1.58 -9.37
#